data_AF-A0A7C2NHT2-F1
#
_entry.id   AF-A0A7C2NHT2-F1
#
_cell.length_a   1.000
_cell.length_b   1.000
_cell.length_c   1.000
_cell.angle_alpha   90.00
_cell.angle_beta   90.00
_cell.angle_gamma   90.00
#
_symmetry.space_group_name_H-M   'P 1'
#
loop_
_entity.id
_entity.type
_entity.pdbx_description
1 polymer ?
#
loop_
_entity_poly.entity_id
_entity_poly.type
_entity_poly.pdbx_seq_one_letter_code
_entity_poly.pdbx_strand_id
1 'polypeptide(L)'
;MRPLMQRGEVWKRLGAPRDQIGSVNDPRLHEDCGVRWNEKWVYPDAYPDGASRVVLWNRYDLVGVFKVKPGGGFEPDRVLEEEA
;
A
#
# COMPACT_ATOMS: atom_id res chain seq x y z
N MET A 1 7.99 20.37 0.77
CA MET A 1 7.91 18.91 0.55
C MET A 1 7.14 18.33 1.72
N ARG A 2 6.04 17.59 1.50
CA ARG A 2 5.46 16.78 2.58
C ARG A 2 6.50 15.71 2.95
N PRO A 3 6.73 15.39 4.23
CA PRO A 3 7.58 14.27 4.60
C PRO A 3 7.06 13.02 3.89
N LEU A 4 7.93 12.30 3.19
CA LEU A 4 7.59 10.98 2.67
C LEU A 4 7.26 10.11 3.87
N MET A 5 6.02 9.61 3.93
CA MET A 5 5.56 8.81 5.05
C MET A 5 6.44 7.57 5.17
N GLN A 6 7.07 7.39 6.33
CA GLN A 6 8.04 6.32 6.50
C GLN A 6 7.34 4.97 6.70
N ARG A 7 7.98 3.90 6.24
CA ARG A 7 7.49 2.52 6.39
C ARG A 7 7.11 2.15 7.82
N GLY A 8 7.88 2.61 8.80
CA GLY A 8 7.56 2.42 10.22
C GLY A 8 6.32 3.17 10.69
N GLU A 9 5.99 4.32 10.11
CA GLU A 9 4.78 5.08 10.42
C GLU A 9 3.54 4.38 9.86
N VAL A 10 3.62 3.91 8.61
CA VAL A 10 2.53 3.12 7.99
C VAL A 10 2.29 1.84 8.77
N TRP A 11 3.36 1.15 9.21
CA TRP A 11 3.24 -0.03 10.07
C TRP A 11 2.53 0.28 11.40
N LYS A 12 2.83 1.42 12.04
CA LYS A 12 2.14 1.82 13.29
C LYS A 12 0.64 2.05 13.08
N ARG A 13 0.24 2.60 11.93
CA ARG A 13 -1.16 2.92 11.64
C ARG A 13 -1.96 1.71 11.16
N LEU A 14 -1.39 0.87 10.30
CA LEU A 14 -2.10 -0.24 9.66
C LEU A 14 -1.80 -1.60 10.28
N GLY A 15 -0.75 -1.70 11.09
CA GLY A 15 -0.25 -2.97 11.60
C GLY A 15 0.46 -3.81 10.52
N ALA A 16 0.78 -5.04 10.90
CA ALA A 16 1.38 -6.01 10.01
C ALA A 16 0.40 -6.36 8.87
N PRO A 17 0.85 -6.36 7.60
CA PRO A 17 0.02 -6.87 6.53
C PRO A 17 -0.17 -8.37 6.65
N ARG A 18 -1.27 -8.88 6.08
CA ARG A 18 -1.49 -10.32 6.01
C ARG A 18 -0.54 -10.95 5.01
N ASP A 19 -0.39 -10.30 3.85
CA ASP A 19 0.54 -10.73 2.81
C ASP A 19 1.52 -9.60 2.48
N GLN A 20 2.79 -9.95 2.39
CA GLN A 20 3.85 -9.07 1.93
C GLN A 20 4.50 -9.72 0.71
N ILE A 21 4.47 -9.02 -0.41
CA ILE A 21 4.98 -9.48 -1.71
C ILE A 21 6.16 -8.61 -2.10
N GLY A 22 7.27 -9.25 -2.47
CA GLY A 22 8.50 -8.55 -2.83
C GLY A 22 9.23 -7.96 -1.63
N SER A 23 10.18 -7.07 -1.89
CA SER A 23 10.97 -6.39 -0.85
C SER A 23 11.49 -5.06 -1.35
N VAL A 24 11.52 -4.06 -0.48
CA VAL A 24 12.15 -2.75 -0.74
C VAL A 24 13.62 -2.87 -1.14
N ASN A 25 14.29 -3.94 -0.71
CA ASN A 25 15.68 -4.21 -1.02
C ASN A 25 15.88 -4.90 -2.39
N ASP A 26 14.84 -5.54 -2.93
CA ASP A 26 14.90 -6.18 -4.25
C ASP A 26 14.80 -5.10 -5.34
N PRO A 27 15.74 -5.05 -6.31
CA PRO A 27 15.69 -4.09 -7.42
C PRO A 27 14.57 -4.40 -8.43
N ARG A 28 13.95 -5.58 -8.40
CA ARG A 28 12.87 -5.95 -9.33
C ARG A 28 11.67 -5.04 -9.14
N LEU A 29 11.22 -4.46 -10.25
CA LEU A 29 10.05 -3.60 -10.30
C LEU A 29 8.84 -4.37 -10.83
N HIS A 30 7.73 -4.18 -10.13
CA HIS A 30 6.41 -4.61 -10.50
C HIS A 30 5.54 -3.39 -10.80
N GLU A 31 4.39 -3.60 -11.43
CA GLU A 31 3.41 -2.55 -11.69
C GLU A 31 2.02 -3.03 -11.26
N ASP A 32 1.32 -2.21 -10.49
CA ASP A 32 -0.06 -2.43 -10.07
C ASP A 32 -0.70 -1.07 -9.75
N CYS A 33 -2.01 -0.95 -9.90
CA CYS A 33 -2.76 0.28 -9.62
C CYS A 33 -2.18 1.54 -10.32
N GLY A 34 -1.54 1.35 -11.49
CA GLY A 34 -0.88 2.42 -12.25
C GLY A 34 0.44 2.94 -11.67
N VAL A 35 1.02 2.27 -10.67
CA VAL A 35 2.30 2.67 -10.04
C VAL A 35 3.31 1.52 -10.03
N ARG A 36 4.60 1.89 -10.07
CA ARG A 36 5.71 0.92 -10.03
C ARG A 36 6.19 0.71 -8.60
N TRP A 37 6.38 -0.53 -8.18
CA TRP A 37 6.70 -0.91 -6.80
C TRP A 37 7.70 -2.07 -6.72
N ASN A 38 8.41 -2.19 -5.59
CA ASN A 38 9.28 -3.32 -5.23
C ASN A 38 8.70 -4.16 -4.11
N GLU A 39 7.96 -3.53 -3.18
CA GLU A 39 7.24 -4.21 -2.11
C GLU A 39 5.76 -3.81 -2.10
N LYS A 40 4.89 -4.80 -1.91
CA LYS A 40 3.43 -4.66 -1.81
C LYS A 40 2.96 -5.29 -0.51
N TRP A 41 2.20 -4.54 0.27
CA TRP A 41 1.50 -5.04 1.45
C TRP A 41 0.02 -5.19 1.12
N VAL A 42 -0.56 -6.32 1.53
CA VAL A 42 -1.97 -6.63 1.29
C VAL A 42 -2.69 -6.87 2.61
N TYR A 43 -3.80 -6.16 2.77
CA TYR A 43 -4.75 -6.30 3.85
C TYR A 43 -6.08 -6.73 3.21
N PRO A 44 -6.33 -8.04 3.07
CA PRO A 44 -7.58 -8.51 2.50
C PRO A 44 -8.75 -8.20 3.43
N ASP A 45 -9.94 -8.03 2.85
CA ASP A 45 -11.18 -7.73 3.58
C ASP A 45 -11.05 -6.52 4.54
N ALA A 46 -10.18 -5.57 4.20
CA ALA A 46 -9.98 -4.34 4.98
C ALA A 46 -11.21 -3.43 5.00
N TYR A 47 -12.21 -3.73 4.16
CA TYR A 47 -13.42 -2.96 3.97
C TYR A 47 -14.68 -3.85 4.02
N PRO A 48 -15.85 -3.29 4.43
CA PRO A 48 -17.10 -4.04 4.51
C PRO A 48 -17.62 -4.61 3.19
N ASP A 49 -17.20 -4.03 2.05
CA ASP A 49 -17.55 -4.50 0.71
C ASP A 49 -16.63 -5.63 0.20
N GLY A 50 -15.79 -6.19 1.07
CA GLY A 50 -14.82 -7.23 0.74
C GLY A 50 -13.60 -6.72 -0.01
N ALA A 51 -13.46 -5.41 -0.20
CA ALA A 51 -12.29 -4.85 -0.86
C ALA A 51 -11.03 -5.02 0.01
N SER A 52 -9.90 -5.18 -0.67
CA SER A 52 -8.59 -5.25 -0.03
C SER A 52 -7.96 -3.87 0.02
N ARG A 53 -7.20 -3.58 1.07
CA ARG A 53 -6.26 -2.46 1.08
C ARG A 53 -4.89 -2.95 0.60
N VAL A 54 -4.29 -2.19 -0.30
CA VAL A 54 -2.98 -2.45 -0.87
C VAL A 54 -2.10 -1.24 -0.62
N VAL A 55 -0.92 -1.45 -0.03
CA VAL A 55 0.11 -0.41 0.15
C VAL A 55 1.30 -0.77 -0.75
N LEU A 56 1.72 0.18 -1.58
CA LEU A 56 2.78 -0.02 -2.56
C LEU A 56 4.00 0.83 -2.21
N TRP A 57 5.15 0.19 -2.19
CA TRP A 57 6.44 0.79 -1.87
C TRP A 57 7.39 0.66 -3.06
N ASN A 58 8.05 1.75 -3.43
CA ASN A 58 9.16 1.73 -4.38
C ASN A 58 10.43 2.07 -3.62
N ARG A 59 11.31 1.08 -3.46
CA ARG A 59 12.41 1.10 -2.49
C ARG A 59 11.83 1.52 -1.14
N TYR A 60 12.23 2.66 -0.58
CA TYR A 60 11.77 3.13 0.72
C TYR A 60 10.66 4.18 0.63
N ASP A 61 10.21 4.52 -0.58
CA ASP A 61 9.20 5.54 -0.83
C ASP A 61 7.81 4.91 -0.88
N LEU A 62 6.87 5.48 -0.12
CA LEU A 62 5.45 5.14 -0.24
C LEU A 62 4.92 5.74 -1.55
N VAL A 63 4.57 4.87 -2.50
CA VAL A 63 4.10 5.30 -3.84
C VAL A 63 2.58 5.22 -3.99
N GLY A 64 1.88 4.56 -3.07
CA GLY A 64 0.43 4.66 -3.01
C GLY A 64 -0.22 3.71 -2.02
N VAL A 65 -1.42 4.08 -1.60
CA VAL A 65 -2.35 3.20 -0.90
C VAL A 65 -3.63 3.15 -1.73
N PHE A 66 -4.12 1.94 -1.96
CA PHE A 66 -5.27 1.71 -2.83
C PHE A 66 -6.27 0.77 -2.18
N LYS A 67 -7.54 1.07 -2.37
CA LYS A 67 -8.64 0.15 -2.14
C LYS A 67 -8.87 -0.61 -3.45
N VAL A 68 -8.67 -1.92 -3.42
CA VAL A 68 -8.80 -2.82 -4.58
C VAL A 68 -10.06 -3.66 -4.42
N LYS A 69 -10.97 -3.57 -5.39
CA LYS A 69 -12.28 -4.23 -5.32
C LYS A 69 -12.18 -5.71 -5.74
N PRO A 70 -13.00 -6.62 -5.17
CA PRO A 70 -12.96 -8.04 -5.53
C PRO A 70 -13.24 -8.35 -7.01
N GLY A 71 -14.05 -7.50 -7.66
CA GLY A 71 -14.38 -7.60 -9.09
C GLY A 71 -13.39 -6.90 -10.02
N GLY A 72 -12.26 -6.43 -9.51
CA GLY A 72 -11.32 -5.59 -10.24
C GLY A 72 -11.62 -4.09 -10.10
N GLY A 73 -10.65 -3.29 -10.51
CA GLY A 73 -10.65 -1.84 -10.29
C GLY A 73 -10.06 -1.45 -8.92
N PHE A 74 -9.53 -0.24 -8.87
CA PHE A 74 -8.88 0.31 -7.70
C PHE A 74 -9.19 1.81 -7.58
N GLU A 75 -9.17 2.32 -6.35
CA GLU A 75 -9.26 3.74 -6.06
C GLU A 75 -8.25 4.13 -4.99
N PRO A 76 -7.75 5.38 -4.96
CA PRO A 76 -6.88 5.85 -3.91
C PRO A 76 -7.53 5.69 -2.54
N ASP A 77 -6.78 5.13 -1.60
CA ASP A 77 -7.20 4.91 -0.23
C ASP A 77 -6.64 6.01 0.67
N ARG A 78 -7.55 6.78 1.26
CA ARG A 78 -7.22 7.96 2.07
C ARG A 78 -7.03 7.66 3.55
N VAL A 79 -6.94 6.38 3.94
CA VAL A 79 -6.75 5.98 5.35
C VAL A 79 -5.51 6.61 6.01
N LEU A 80 -4.51 7.00 5.21
CA LEU A 80 -3.29 7.64 5.70
C LEU A 80 -3.32 9.17 5.60
N GLU A 81 -4.41 9.78 5.12
CA GLU A 81 -4.52 11.22 4.88
C GLU A 81 -5.02 12.03 6.10
N GLU A 82 -5.33 11.39 7.24
CA GLU A 82 -5.79 12.10 8.45
C GLU A 82 -4.77 12.13 9.61
N GLU A 83 -4.84 13.27 10.32
CA GLU A 83 -4.01 13.85 11.40
C GLU A 83 -2.66 14.48 10.98
N ALA A 84 -2.76 15.70 10.45
CA ALA A 84 -1.72 16.74 10.45
C ALA A 84 -2.17 17.91 11.34
#